data_AF-A0A177ML45-F1
#
_entry.id   AF-A0A177ML45-F1
#
_cell.length_a   1.000
_cell.length_b   1.000
_cell.length_c   1.000
_cell.angle_alpha   90.00
_cell.angle_beta   90.00
_cell.angle_gamma   90.00
#
_symmetry.space_group_name_H-M   'P 1'
#
loop_
_entity.id
_entity.type
_entity.pdbx_description
1 polymer ?
#
loop_
_entity_poly.entity_id
_entity_poly.type
_entity_poly.pdbx_seq_one_letter_code
_entity_poly.pdbx_strand_id
1 'polypeptide(L)'
;MPLVAHTALPTFQRLHEEGEEILSPDRASHQSIRELHIGLLNIMPDAALEATERQFFRLVGACNQIAQFHVHPFTIEGLERSPQAREHIHKYYESFAQIKQDGLDALIISGANVTHDHLQDEDFWRPLTEVFEWATQNVTSVLCSCLATHAFIQHCYGVERTRLPAKRWGVFSHKVIDRQHPLVAEINTRFDVPHSRFNEVFQRDMEKHGLQVLVASEIAGVHLAVSPDGFRVVFFQGHPEYDDISLLKEYKREVLRFYNSERDDYPPYPEHYFDSEVQRLLADYAEHVKAAKRDGRTLEAMPENQIIEHLDITWRDSAKAVFNNWLGKVYQITNEDRRLPFMDDIDPDNPLDL
;
A
#
# COMPACT_ATOMS: atom_id res chain seq x y z
N MET A 1 -15.89 -11.05 9.84
CA MET A 1 -17.34 -10.83 10.03
C MET A 1 -17.59 -10.59 11.50
N PRO A 2 -18.47 -9.65 11.84
CA PRO A 2 -18.75 -9.33 13.23
C PRO A 2 -19.60 -10.38 13.92
N LEU A 3 -19.50 -10.44 15.25
CA LEU A 3 -20.45 -11.20 16.07
C LEU A 3 -21.74 -10.39 16.24
N VAL A 4 -22.87 -11.07 16.41
CA VAL A 4 -24.13 -10.42 16.79
C VAL A 4 -24.39 -10.65 18.27
N ALA A 5 -24.63 -9.58 19.02
CA ALA A 5 -25.04 -9.60 20.41
C ALA A 5 -26.51 -10.06 20.57
N HIS A 6 -26.80 -11.26 20.08
CA HIS A 6 -28.13 -11.88 20.07
C HIS A 6 -28.63 -12.33 21.46
N THR A 7 -27.78 -12.21 22.48
CA THR A 7 -28.13 -12.41 23.90
C THR A 7 -27.50 -11.31 24.75
N ALA A 8 -27.96 -11.15 25.99
CA ALA A 8 -27.38 -10.22 26.96
C ALA A 8 -26.09 -10.74 27.63
N LEU A 9 -25.33 -11.63 26.96
CA LEU A 9 -24.09 -12.16 27.50
C LEU A 9 -23.06 -11.02 27.64
N PRO A 10 -22.53 -10.73 28.85
CA PRO A 10 -21.62 -9.59 29.07
C PRO A 10 -20.33 -9.65 28.23
N THR A 11 -19.95 -10.84 27.76
CA THR A 11 -18.81 -11.03 26.86
C THR A 11 -18.94 -10.19 25.57
N PHE A 12 -20.14 -9.97 25.04
CA PHE A 12 -20.32 -9.11 23.87
C PHE A 12 -19.85 -7.67 24.13
N GLN A 13 -20.25 -7.10 25.27
CA GLN A 13 -19.81 -5.77 25.66
C GLN A 13 -18.29 -5.74 25.90
N ARG A 14 -17.76 -6.75 26.59
CA ARG A 14 -16.32 -6.83 26.86
C ARG A 14 -15.49 -6.92 25.58
N LEU A 15 -15.89 -7.75 24.62
CA LEU A 15 -15.21 -7.86 23.32
C LEU A 15 -15.30 -6.54 22.56
N HIS A 16 -16.45 -5.86 22.59
CA HIS A 16 -16.59 -4.54 21.99
C HIS A 16 -15.64 -3.51 22.60
N GLU A 17 -15.52 -3.48 23.93
CA GLU A 17 -14.55 -2.63 24.67
C GLU A 17 -13.08 -3.01 24.36
N GLU A 18 -12.82 -4.26 23.99
CA GLU A 18 -11.51 -4.76 23.54
C GLU A 18 -11.24 -4.47 22.05
N GLY A 19 -12.18 -3.84 21.33
CA GLY A 19 -12.07 -3.41 19.93
C GLY A 19 -12.67 -4.37 18.90
N GLU A 20 -13.28 -5.46 19.36
CA GLU A 20 -13.96 -6.41 18.47
C GLU A 20 -15.23 -5.81 17.87
N GLU A 21 -15.53 -6.23 16.65
CA GLU A 21 -16.73 -5.79 15.97
C GLU A 21 -17.93 -6.62 16.41
N ILE A 22 -18.81 -5.98 17.18
CA ILE A 22 -20.04 -6.58 17.71
C ILE A 22 -21.25 -5.78 17.22
N LEU A 23 -22.14 -6.42 16.47
CA LEU A 23 -23.38 -5.81 15.99
C LEU A 23 -24.52 -6.00 17.00
N SER A 24 -25.39 -4.99 17.08
CA SER A 24 -26.71 -5.16 17.67
C SER A 24 -27.57 -6.08 16.78
N PRO A 25 -28.55 -6.81 17.35
CA PRO A 25 -29.48 -7.62 16.55
C PRO A 25 -30.22 -6.80 15.49
N ASP A 26 -30.58 -5.55 15.82
CA ASP A 26 -31.27 -4.63 14.93
C ASP A 26 -30.39 -4.23 13.73
N ARG A 27 -29.13 -3.86 13.98
CA ARG A 27 -28.18 -3.55 12.90
C ARG A 27 -27.93 -4.77 12.01
N ALA A 28 -27.75 -5.95 12.61
CA ALA A 28 -27.54 -7.18 11.87
C ALA A 28 -28.72 -7.57 10.96
N SER A 29 -29.96 -7.28 11.36
CA SER A 29 -31.15 -7.57 10.54
C SER A 29 -31.39 -6.59 9.39
N HIS A 30 -30.80 -5.39 9.46
CA HIS A 30 -30.96 -4.34 8.45
C HIS A 30 -29.70 -4.17 7.57
N GLN A 31 -28.69 -5.02 7.74
CA GLN A 31 -27.50 -4.98 6.90
C GLN A 31 -27.85 -5.33 5.45
N SER A 32 -27.57 -4.39 4.56
CA SER A 32 -27.59 -4.62 3.12
C SER A 32 -26.32 -5.35 2.72
N ILE A 33 -26.45 -6.61 2.30
CA ILE A 33 -25.32 -7.37 1.77
C ILE A 33 -25.22 -7.08 0.27
N ARG A 34 -24.29 -6.19 -0.08
CA ARG A 34 -23.98 -5.83 -1.47
C ARG A 34 -22.50 -5.97 -1.78
N GLU A 35 -22.19 -5.98 -3.07
CA GLU A 35 -20.84 -5.85 -3.57
C GLU A 35 -20.20 -4.51 -3.18
N LEU A 36 -18.88 -4.51 -2.98
CA LEU A 36 -18.08 -3.30 -2.81
C LEU A 36 -17.28 -3.01 -4.07
N HIS A 37 -17.25 -1.75 -4.47
CA HIS A 37 -16.55 -1.26 -5.63
C HIS A 37 -15.27 -0.53 -5.22
N ILE A 38 -14.12 -1.13 -5.53
CA ILE A 38 -12.80 -0.67 -5.13
C ILE A 38 -12.06 -0.17 -6.35
N GLY A 39 -11.68 1.11 -6.36
CA GLY A 39 -10.79 1.66 -7.37
C GLY A 39 -9.35 1.28 -7.10
N LEU A 40 -8.59 0.99 -8.17
CA LEU A 40 -7.13 0.96 -8.12
C LEU A 40 -6.60 2.00 -9.10
N LEU A 41 -6.19 3.17 -8.58
CA LEU A 41 -5.40 4.12 -9.33
C LEU A 41 -3.97 3.58 -9.45
N ASN A 42 -3.69 2.94 -10.58
CA ASN A 42 -2.38 2.36 -10.84
C ASN A 42 -1.49 3.34 -11.61
N ILE A 43 -0.53 3.93 -10.91
CA ILE A 43 0.46 4.87 -11.47
C ILE A 43 1.89 4.28 -11.46
N MET A 44 2.00 2.96 -11.22
CA MET A 44 3.29 2.25 -11.29
C MET A 44 3.81 2.19 -12.74
N PRO A 45 5.14 2.14 -12.94
CA PRO A 45 5.75 2.09 -14.27
C PRO A 45 5.43 0.78 -15.01
N ASP A 46 5.66 0.76 -16.32
CA ASP A 46 5.36 -0.38 -17.19
C ASP A 46 5.88 -1.73 -16.68
N ALA A 47 7.12 -1.74 -16.16
CA ALA A 47 7.74 -2.97 -15.65
C ALA A 47 7.05 -3.55 -14.40
N ALA A 48 6.21 -2.76 -13.74
CA ALA A 48 5.48 -3.13 -12.53
C ALA A 48 3.96 -3.12 -12.68
N LEU A 49 3.40 -2.62 -13.79
CA LEU A 49 1.97 -2.39 -13.99
C LEU A 49 1.11 -3.61 -13.59
N GLU A 50 1.31 -4.75 -14.24
CA GLU A 50 0.56 -5.98 -13.96
C GLU A 50 0.96 -6.64 -12.63
N ALA A 51 2.19 -6.43 -12.15
CA ALA A 51 2.61 -6.95 -10.86
C ALA A 51 1.84 -6.25 -9.73
N THR A 52 1.69 -4.93 -9.83
CA THR A 52 0.92 -4.11 -8.89
C THR A 52 -0.56 -4.49 -8.88
N GLU A 53 -1.16 -4.78 -10.05
CA GLU A 53 -2.52 -5.33 -10.13
C GLU A 53 -2.64 -6.61 -9.30
N ARG A 54 -1.79 -7.61 -9.56
CA ARG A 54 -1.83 -8.90 -8.83
C ARG A 54 -1.59 -8.75 -7.34
N GLN A 55 -0.67 -7.85 -6.94
CA GLN A 55 -0.33 -7.60 -5.55
C GLN A 55 -1.51 -7.05 -4.75
N PHE A 56 -2.13 -5.97 -5.23
CA PHE A 56 -3.30 -5.39 -4.56
C PHE A 56 -4.54 -6.27 -4.69
N PHE A 57 -4.79 -6.88 -5.84
CA PHE A 57 -5.95 -7.75 -6.03
C PHE A 57 -5.89 -8.97 -5.12
N ARG A 58 -4.69 -9.49 -4.81
CA ARG A 58 -4.51 -10.57 -3.84
C ARG A 58 -4.85 -10.14 -2.41
N LEU A 59 -4.52 -8.91 -2.02
CA LEU A 59 -4.86 -8.38 -0.70
C LEU A 59 -6.37 -8.14 -0.59
N VAL A 60 -6.97 -7.49 -1.59
CA VAL A 60 -8.42 -7.29 -1.67
C VAL A 60 -9.17 -8.62 -1.67
N GLY A 61 -8.76 -9.57 -2.52
CA GLY A 61 -9.40 -10.88 -2.63
C GLY A 61 -9.17 -11.81 -1.42
N ALA A 62 -8.25 -11.47 -0.52
CA ALA A 62 -8.06 -12.16 0.75
C ALA A 62 -8.98 -11.61 1.86
N CYS A 63 -9.68 -10.50 1.61
CA CYS A 63 -10.60 -9.90 2.57
C CYS A 63 -11.96 -10.63 2.58
N ASN A 64 -12.61 -10.62 3.75
CA ASN A 64 -13.97 -11.10 4.04
C ASN A 64 -14.69 -11.88 2.90
N GLN A 65 -14.65 -13.21 2.96
CA GLN A 65 -15.13 -14.12 1.90
C GLN A 65 -16.63 -14.03 1.55
N ILE A 66 -17.42 -13.28 2.32
CA ILE A 66 -18.87 -13.14 2.09
C ILE A 66 -19.18 -11.91 1.25
N ALA A 67 -18.32 -10.88 1.27
CA ALA A 67 -18.48 -9.70 0.42
C ALA A 67 -17.94 -9.99 -0.99
N GLN A 68 -18.64 -9.49 -2.01
CA GLN A 68 -18.14 -9.52 -3.38
C GLN A 68 -17.39 -8.21 -3.66
N PHE A 69 -16.14 -8.30 -4.12
CA PHE A 69 -15.32 -7.13 -4.41
C PHE A 69 -15.17 -6.96 -5.92
N HIS A 70 -15.62 -5.83 -6.44
CA HIS A 70 -15.42 -5.41 -7.81
C HIS A 70 -14.24 -4.45 -7.83
N VAL A 71 -13.16 -4.81 -8.53
CA VAL A 71 -11.96 -3.97 -8.60
C VAL A 71 -11.88 -3.27 -9.96
N HIS A 72 -11.78 -1.95 -9.92
CA HIS A 72 -11.83 -1.05 -11.07
C HIS A 72 -10.45 -0.41 -11.26
N PRO A 73 -9.55 -1.00 -12.06
CA PRO A 73 -8.27 -0.39 -12.36
C PRO A 73 -8.47 0.83 -13.28
N PHE A 74 -7.84 1.94 -12.93
CA PHE A 74 -7.77 3.13 -13.77
C PHE A 74 -6.40 3.80 -13.61
N THR A 75 -6.11 4.75 -14.50
CA THR A 75 -4.86 5.52 -14.47
C THR A 75 -5.13 6.97 -14.88
N ILE A 76 -4.10 7.80 -14.80
CA ILE A 76 -4.14 9.23 -15.10
C ILE A 76 -3.17 9.59 -16.21
N GLU A 77 -3.36 10.77 -16.81
CA GLU A 77 -2.43 11.34 -17.76
C GLU A 77 -1.12 11.80 -17.08
N GLY A 78 -0.10 12.12 -17.89
CA GLY A 78 1.22 12.57 -17.40
C GLY A 78 2.17 11.44 -17.02
N LEU A 79 1.85 10.19 -17.39
CA LEU A 79 2.72 9.03 -17.22
C LEU A 79 3.21 8.53 -18.59
N GLU A 80 4.53 8.43 -18.77
CA GLU A 80 5.08 7.82 -19.98
C GLU A 80 4.79 6.32 -20.02
N ARG A 81 4.24 5.85 -21.15
CA ARG A 81 3.82 4.45 -21.36
C ARG A 81 4.30 3.91 -22.69
N SER A 82 4.87 2.71 -22.67
CA SER A 82 5.18 1.92 -23.87
C SER A 82 3.92 1.58 -24.67
N PRO A 83 4.05 1.23 -25.96
CA PRO A 83 2.91 0.75 -26.76
C PRO A 83 2.15 -0.41 -26.11
N GLN A 84 2.86 -1.37 -25.51
CA GLN A 84 2.28 -2.54 -24.86
C GLN A 84 1.48 -2.15 -23.62
N ALA A 85 2.02 -1.27 -22.77
CA ALA A 85 1.32 -0.78 -21.60
C ALA A 85 0.05 0.01 -21.99
N ARG A 86 0.12 0.83 -23.05
CA ARG A 86 -1.05 1.55 -23.56
C ARG A 86 -2.14 0.62 -24.08
N GLU A 87 -1.76 -0.45 -24.78
CA GLU A 87 -2.72 -1.47 -25.25
C GLU A 87 -3.39 -2.20 -24.08
N HIS A 88 -2.63 -2.58 -23.06
CA HIS A 88 -3.16 -3.18 -21.83
C HIS A 88 -4.14 -2.25 -21.11
N ILE A 89 -3.75 -1.00 -20.88
CA ILE A 89 -4.59 0.03 -20.24
C ILE A 89 -5.87 0.24 -21.06
N HIS A 90 -5.76 0.44 -22.38
CA HIS A 90 -6.94 0.63 -23.24
C HIS A 90 -7.93 -0.53 -23.18
N LYS A 91 -7.44 -1.76 -23.01
CA LYS A 91 -8.28 -2.96 -23.00
C LYS A 91 -8.94 -3.23 -21.64
N TYR A 92 -8.26 -2.92 -20.54
CA TYR A 92 -8.63 -3.41 -19.21
C TYR A 92 -8.92 -2.31 -18.19
N TYR A 93 -8.57 -1.06 -18.45
CA TYR A 93 -8.72 0.03 -17.49
C TYR A 93 -9.92 0.91 -17.80
N GLU A 94 -10.55 1.42 -16.76
CA GLU A 94 -11.61 2.42 -16.85
C GLU A 94 -11.03 3.84 -16.91
N SER A 95 -11.79 4.77 -17.48
CA SER A 95 -11.41 6.18 -17.45
C SER A 95 -11.74 6.81 -16.11
N PHE A 96 -10.97 7.80 -15.66
CA PHE A 96 -11.31 8.53 -14.43
C PHE A 96 -12.68 9.21 -14.52
N ALA A 97 -13.11 9.66 -15.71
CA ALA A 97 -14.45 10.20 -15.90
C ALA A 97 -15.55 9.16 -15.61
N GLN A 98 -15.36 7.91 -16.07
CA GLN A 98 -16.28 6.82 -15.76
C GLN A 98 -16.31 6.52 -14.26
N ILE A 99 -15.13 6.45 -13.62
CA ILE A 99 -15.01 6.26 -12.16
C ILE A 99 -15.79 7.33 -11.38
N LYS A 100 -15.66 8.61 -11.77
CA LYS A 100 -16.42 9.71 -11.14
C LYS A 100 -17.93 9.58 -11.30
N GLN A 101 -18.38 9.14 -12.47
CA GLN A 101 -19.81 8.95 -12.76
C GLN A 101 -20.39 7.79 -11.95
N ASP A 102 -19.62 6.72 -11.84
CA ASP A 102 -20.03 5.45 -11.26
C ASP A 102 -19.95 5.48 -9.73
N GLY A 103 -18.94 6.13 -9.17
CA GLY A 103 -18.65 6.14 -7.74
C GLY A 103 -17.84 4.93 -7.27
N LEU A 104 -17.24 5.03 -6.09
CA LEU A 104 -16.43 3.98 -5.45
C LEU A 104 -16.67 3.97 -3.95
N ASP A 105 -16.64 2.77 -3.36
CA ASP A 105 -16.66 2.57 -1.91
C ASP A 105 -15.27 2.83 -1.30
N ALA A 106 -14.23 2.41 -2.00
CA ALA A 106 -12.86 2.59 -1.56
C ALA A 106 -11.94 2.85 -2.75
N LEU A 107 -10.83 3.52 -2.49
CA LEU A 107 -9.82 3.80 -3.50
C LEU A 107 -8.43 3.42 -2.98
N ILE A 108 -7.70 2.63 -3.76
CA ILE A 108 -6.27 2.37 -3.57
C ILE A 108 -5.50 3.22 -4.58
N ILE A 109 -4.49 3.95 -4.12
CA ILE A 109 -3.57 4.71 -4.97
C ILE A 109 -2.17 4.13 -4.82
N SER A 110 -1.64 3.55 -5.90
CA SER A 110 -0.32 2.91 -5.88
C SER A 110 0.82 3.93 -5.86
N GLY A 111 2.05 3.44 -5.62
CA GLY A 111 3.23 4.27 -5.78
C GLY A 111 3.51 4.60 -7.26
N ALA A 112 4.42 5.53 -7.51
CA ALA A 112 4.98 5.78 -8.83
C ALA A 112 6.49 5.97 -8.75
N ASN A 113 7.15 5.91 -9.90
CA ASN A 113 8.51 6.44 -10.03
C ASN A 113 8.45 7.94 -10.27
N VAL A 114 9.34 8.67 -9.60
CA VAL A 114 9.53 10.10 -9.81
C VAL A 114 10.77 10.34 -10.66
N THR A 115 10.70 11.33 -11.53
CA THR A 115 11.79 11.80 -12.38
C THR A 115 12.34 13.16 -11.92
N HIS A 116 11.54 13.92 -11.17
CA HIS A 116 11.87 15.23 -10.63
C HIS A 116 12.14 15.17 -9.12
N ASP A 117 12.89 16.17 -8.62
CA ASP A 117 13.17 16.31 -7.19
C ASP A 117 11.89 16.68 -6.42
N HIS A 118 11.14 17.66 -6.93
CA HIS A 118 9.85 18.07 -6.37
C HIS A 118 8.69 17.36 -7.07
N LEU A 119 7.72 16.89 -6.27
CA LEU A 119 6.53 16.19 -6.80
C LEU A 119 5.67 17.09 -7.69
N GLN A 120 5.66 18.39 -7.42
CA GLN A 120 4.87 19.38 -8.13
C GLN A 120 5.33 19.58 -9.58
N ASP A 121 6.56 19.20 -9.89
CA ASP A 121 7.16 19.30 -11.22
C ASP A 121 6.83 18.07 -12.10
N GLU A 122 6.23 17.02 -11.54
CA GLU A 122 5.86 15.84 -12.30
C GLU A 122 4.63 16.11 -13.19
N ASP A 123 4.67 15.60 -14.43
CA ASP A 123 3.57 15.78 -15.39
C ASP A 123 2.24 15.21 -14.89
N PHE A 124 2.30 14.14 -14.07
CA PHE A 124 1.12 13.52 -13.47
C PHE A 124 0.63 14.23 -12.19
N TRP A 125 1.35 15.24 -11.67
CA TRP A 125 1.00 15.90 -10.40
C TRP A 125 -0.41 16.46 -10.41
N ARG A 126 -0.74 17.29 -11.40
CA ARG A 126 -2.06 17.93 -11.49
C ARG A 126 -3.20 16.92 -11.68
N PRO A 127 -3.11 15.94 -12.60
CA PRO A 127 -4.10 14.87 -12.68
C PRO A 127 -4.24 14.07 -11.38
N LEU A 128 -3.13 13.82 -10.67
CA LEU A 128 -3.14 13.09 -9.40
C LEU A 128 -3.87 13.88 -8.30
N THR A 129 -3.63 15.19 -8.18
CA THR A 129 -4.32 16.03 -7.20
C THR A 129 -5.81 16.16 -7.49
N GLU A 130 -6.24 16.14 -8.76
CA GLU A 130 -7.68 16.07 -9.09
C GLU A 130 -8.33 14.80 -8.53
N VAL A 131 -7.62 13.66 -8.56
CA VAL A 131 -8.11 12.43 -7.95
C VAL A 131 -8.19 12.56 -6.43
N PHE A 132 -7.24 13.21 -5.77
CA PHE A 132 -7.29 13.45 -4.32
C PHE A 132 -8.49 14.33 -3.93
N GLU A 133 -8.71 15.43 -4.63
CA GLU A 133 -9.84 16.34 -4.41
C GLU A 133 -11.19 15.63 -4.62
N TRP A 134 -11.30 14.81 -5.68
CA TRP A 134 -12.51 14.02 -5.90
C TRP A 134 -12.70 12.94 -4.82
N ALA A 135 -11.65 12.18 -4.50
CA ALA A 135 -11.76 11.05 -3.60
C ALA A 135 -12.10 11.48 -2.16
N THR A 136 -11.54 12.61 -1.69
CA THR A 136 -11.87 13.19 -0.37
C THR A 136 -13.33 13.61 -0.24
N GLN A 137 -14.04 13.85 -1.35
CA GLN A 137 -15.45 14.22 -1.34
C GLN A 137 -16.39 13.04 -1.60
N ASN A 138 -15.96 12.06 -2.41
CA ASN A 138 -16.86 11.07 -3.00
C ASN A 138 -16.59 9.63 -2.55
N VAL A 139 -15.45 9.36 -1.90
CA VAL A 139 -15.05 8.00 -1.50
C VAL A 139 -15.00 7.92 0.03
N THR A 140 -15.46 6.79 0.57
CA THR A 140 -15.51 6.49 2.00
C THR A 140 -14.12 6.49 2.62
N SER A 141 -13.18 5.77 2.00
CA SER A 141 -11.79 5.72 2.43
C SER A 141 -10.81 5.51 1.28
N VAL A 142 -9.68 6.20 1.36
CA VAL A 142 -8.58 6.17 0.38
C VAL A 142 -7.34 5.58 1.03
N LEU A 143 -6.74 4.56 0.42
CA LEU A 143 -5.47 3.97 0.84
C LEU A 143 -4.36 4.42 -0.11
N CYS A 144 -3.40 5.18 0.41
CA CYS A 144 -2.25 5.65 -0.33
C CYS A 144 -1.02 4.77 -0.05
N SER A 145 -0.37 4.26 -1.09
CA SER A 145 0.87 3.48 -0.98
C SER A 145 2.11 4.27 -1.43
N CYS A 146 3.15 4.25 -0.60
CA CYS A 146 4.48 4.80 -0.83
C CYS A 146 4.46 6.25 -1.36
N LEU A 147 4.67 6.46 -2.67
CA LEU A 147 4.67 7.79 -3.26
C LEU A 147 3.33 8.50 -3.08
N ALA A 148 2.21 7.78 -3.21
CA ALA A 148 0.88 8.37 -3.06
C ALA A 148 0.70 8.98 -1.67
N THR A 149 1.26 8.36 -0.63
CA THR A 149 1.25 8.92 0.73
C THR A 149 1.97 10.26 0.77
N HIS A 150 3.16 10.35 0.16
CA HIS A 150 3.92 11.60 0.14
C HIS A 150 3.21 12.69 -0.66
N ALA A 151 2.65 12.33 -1.82
CA ALA A 151 1.92 13.26 -2.68
C ALA A 151 0.64 13.79 -2.03
N PHE A 152 -0.15 12.90 -1.43
CA PHE A 152 -1.39 13.28 -0.73
C PHE A 152 -1.08 14.17 0.47
N ILE A 153 -0.06 13.80 1.26
CA ILE A 153 0.34 14.59 2.42
C ILE A 153 0.83 15.99 2.02
N GLN A 154 1.65 16.08 0.96
CA GLN A 154 2.11 17.36 0.45
C GLN A 154 0.96 18.23 -0.06
N HIS A 155 0.00 17.63 -0.78
CA HIS A 155 -1.13 18.36 -1.35
C HIS A 155 -2.11 18.85 -0.26
N CYS A 156 -2.53 17.97 0.65
CA CYS A 156 -3.58 18.28 1.62
C CYS A 156 -3.06 18.97 2.89
N TYR A 157 -1.81 18.73 3.29
CA TYR A 157 -1.24 19.22 4.56
C TYR A 157 0.00 20.10 4.38
N GLY A 158 0.49 20.28 3.15
CA GLY A 158 1.65 21.13 2.87
C GLY A 158 2.98 20.57 3.39
N VAL A 159 3.04 19.28 3.75
CA VAL A 159 4.26 18.64 4.26
C VAL A 159 5.02 17.98 3.12
N GLU A 160 6.19 18.52 2.78
CA GLU A 160 7.06 17.95 1.77
C GLU A 160 7.85 16.74 2.31
N ARG A 161 8.09 15.78 1.42
CA ARG A 161 8.95 14.62 1.70
C ARG A 161 10.41 15.04 1.88
N THR A 162 11.12 14.40 2.78
CA THR A 162 12.56 14.61 2.99
C THR A 162 13.36 13.52 2.28
N ARG A 163 14.37 13.92 1.49
CA ARG A 163 15.31 12.98 0.86
C ARG A 163 16.22 12.35 1.92
N LEU A 164 16.30 11.02 1.90
CA LEU A 164 17.18 10.23 2.76
C LEU A 164 18.62 10.21 2.21
N PRO A 165 19.64 10.11 3.08
CA PRO A 165 21.04 10.01 2.65
C PRO A 165 21.35 8.72 1.89
N ALA A 166 20.58 7.66 2.12
CA ALA A 166 20.64 6.39 1.41
C ALA A 166 19.22 5.84 1.20
N LYS A 167 19.06 4.95 0.21
CA LYS A 167 17.78 4.29 -0.04
C LYS A 167 17.39 3.48 1.19
N ARG A 168 16.19 3.69 1.72
CA ARG A 168 15.57 2.74 2.65
C ARG A 168 15.16 1.51 1.85
N TRP A 169 15.87 0.41 2.02
CA TRP A 169 15.71 -0.74 1.14
C TRP A 169 15.91 -2.06 1.87
N GLY A 170 14.82 -2.80 2.08
CA GLY A 170 14.85 -4.02 2.86
C GLY A 170 13.52 -4.32 3.52
N VAL A 171 13.54 -5.28 4.44
CA VAL A 171 12.41 -5.68 5.28
C VAL A 171 12.70 -5.25 6.71
N PHE A 172 11.81 -4.48 7.33
CA PHE A 172 12.09 -3.87 8.63
C PHE A 172 11.02 -4.22 9.65
N SER A 173 11.44 -4.43 10.90
CA SER A 173 10.52 -4.70 12.01
C SER A 173 9.85 -3.42 12.49
N HIS A 174 8.53 -3.48 12.68
CA HIS A 174 7.68 -2.39 13.13
C HIS A 174 6.91 -2.78 14.39
N LYS A 175 6.48 -1.78 15.16
CA LYS A 175 5.61 -1.93 16.33
C LYS A 175 4.31 -1.18 16.10
N VAL A 176 3.21 -1.76 16.56
CA VAL A 176 1.93 -1.05 16.70
C VAL A 176 2.05 -0.07 17.87
N ILE A 177 1.83 1.22 17.59
CA ILE A 177 1.90 2.32 18.56
C ILE A 177 0.55 2.49 19.25
N ASP A 178 -0.51 2.61 18.45
CA ASP A 178 -1.88 2.68 18.94
C ASP A 178 -2.58 1.35 18.69
N ARG A 179 -2.82 0.59 19.76
CA ARG A 179 -3.41 -0.75 19.68
C ARG A 179 -4.93 -0.75 19.70
N GLN A 180 -5.55 0.39 19.99
CA GLN A 180 -7.01 0.50 20.06
C GLN A 180 -7.63 0.82 18.71
N HIS A 181 -6.83 1.33 17.77
CA HIS A 181 -7.31 1.70 16.46
C HIS A 181 -7.83 0.49 15.65
N PRO A 182 -9.05 0.54 15.08
CA PRO A 182 -9.66 -0.63 14.45
C PRO A 182 -8.90 -1.22 13.25
N LEU A 183 -8.11 -0.40 12.54
CA LEU A 183 -7.26 -0.89 11.44
C LEU A 183 -6.19 -1.89 11.89
N VAL A 184 -5.77 -1.84 13.16
CA VAL A 184 -4.75 -2.73 13.73
C VAL A 184 -5.33 -3.65 14.80
N ALA A 185 -6.66 -3.80 14.84
CA ALA A 185 -7.31 -4.80 15.68
C ALA A 185 -6.86 -6.21 15.28
N GLU A 186 -6.61 -7.05 16.28
CA GLU A 186 -6.20 -8.46 16.15
C GLU A 186 -4.95 -8.74 15.28
N ILE A 187 -4.15 -7.73 14.95
CA ILE A 187 -2.88 -7.94 14.24
C ILE A 187 -1.73 -8.21 15.22
N ASN A 188 -0.66 -8.81 14.71
CA ASN A 188 0.60 -8.92 15.48
C ASN A 188 1.05 -7.53 15.95
N THR A 189 1.32 -7.36 17.25
CA THR A 189 1.78 -6.07 17.79
C THR A 189 3.21 -5.69 17.37
N ARG A 190 3.94 -6.65 16.79
CA ARG A 190 5.22 -6.47 16.12
C ARG A 190 5.25 -7.34 14.87
N PHE A 191 5.58 -6.76 13.73
CA PHE A 191 5.63 -7.44 12.45
C PHE A 191 6.57 -6.72 11.49
N ASP A 192 6.95 -7.39 10.41
CA ASP A 192 7.86 -6.83 9.43
C ASP A 192 7.12 -6.22 8.26
N VAL A 193 7.75 -5.24 7.60
CA VAL A 193 7.22 -4.60 6.39
C VAL A 193 8.38 -4.25 5.45
N PRO A 194 8.28 -4.53 4.14
CA PRO A 194 9.27 -4.09 3.18
C PRO A 194 9.17 -2.58 2.93
N HIS A 195 10.33 -1.93 2.79
CA HIS A 195 10.44 -0.53 2.37
C HIS A 195 11.41 -0.43 1.20
N SER A 196 11.07 0.43 0.23
CA SER A 196 11.89 0.69 -0.96
C SER A 196 11.73 2.16 -1.39
N ARG A 197 12.39 3.08 -0.71
CA ARG A 197 12.18 4.52 -0.90
C ARG A 197 13.42 5.36 -0.65
N PHE A 198 13.53 6.47 -1.38
CA PHE A 198 14.56 7.49 -1.16
C PHE A 198 14.07 8.69 -0.34
N ASN A 199 12.77 8.79 -0.08
CA ASN A 199 12.18 9.92 0.61
C ASN A 199 11.33 9.44 1.80
N GLU A 200 11.10 10.31 2.76
CA GLU A 200 10.33 10.05 3.98
C GLU A 200 9.44 11.23 4.36
N VAL A 201 8.28 10.94 4.93
CA VAL A 201 7.54 11.91 5.76
C VAL A 201 7.70 11.45 7.21
N PHE A 202 8.27 12.30 8.07
CA PHE A 202 8.56 11.88 9.44
C PHE A 202 7.32 11.93 10.33
N GLN A 203 7.28 11.04 11.33
CA GLN A 203 6.21 10.95 12.33
C GLN A 203 5.84 12.31 12.92
N ARG A 204 6.83 13.08 13.38
CA ARG A 204 6.61 14.41 13.98
C ARG A 204 5.90 15.40 13.03
N ASP A 205 6.17 15.29 11.73
CA ASP A 205 5.61 16.20 10.73
C ASP A 205 4.17 15.81 10.41
N MET A 206 3.87 14.50 10.44
CA MET A 206 2.52 13.95 10.35
C MET A 206 1.67 14.37 11.56
N GLU A 207 2.16 14.10 12.78
CA GLU A 207 1.46 14.38 14.04
C GLU A 207 1.18 15.87 14.25
N LYS A 208 2.08 16.75 13.80
CA LYS A 208 1.88 18.22 13.83
C LYS A 208 0.63 18.66 13.05
N HIS A 209 0.22 17.89 12.06
CA HIS A 209 -0.97 18.16 11.23
C HIS A 209 -2.17 17.29 11.63
N GLY A 210 -2.12 16.66 12.81
CA GLY A 210 -3.22 15.85 13.34
C GLY A 210 -3.31 14.44 12.74
N LEU A 211 -2.35 14.03 11.91
CA LEU A 211 -2.31 12.66 11.40
C LEU A 211 -1.91 11.69 12.52
N GLN A 212 -2.65 10.60 12.67
CA GLN A 212 -2.41 9.61 13.73
C GLN A 212 -1.54 8.49 13.20
N VAL A 213 -0.36 8.29 13.79
CA VAL A 213 0.56 7.19 13.43
C VAL A 213 0.19 5.93 14.21
N LEU A 214 -0.11 4.84 13.49
CA LEU A 214 -0.53 3.57 14.09
C LEU A 214 0.60 2.55 14.16
N VAL A 215 1.52 2.55 13.18
CA VAL A 215 2.62 1.59 13.10
C VAL A 215 3.90 2.28 12.66
N ALA A 216 4.98 2.09 13.42
CA ALA A 216 6.29 2.64 13.09
C ALA A 216 7.44 1.69 13.43
N SER A 217 8.59 1.93 12.81
CA SER A 217 9.87 1.29 13.07
C SER A 217 10.86 2.33 13.58
N GLU A 218 11.64 1.96 14.59
CA GLU A 218 12.79 2.76 15.04
C GLU A 218 13.81 2.98 13.92
N ILE A 219 13.89 2.01 12.99
CA ILE A 219 14.79 2.04 11.85
C ILE A 219 14.07 2.67 10.67
N ALA A 220 12.98 2.06 10.19
CA ALA A 220 12.33 2.43 8.92
C ALA A 220 11.29 3.56 8.99
N GLY A 221 11.10 4.18 10.16
CA GLY A 221 10.14 5.28 10.33
C GLY A 221 8.69 4.81 10.30
N VAL A 222 7.78 5.70 9.92
CA VAL A 222 6.34 5.41 9.87
C VAL A 222 6.05 4.37 8.79
N HIS A 223 5.24 3.38 9.12
CA HIS A 223 4.64 2.47 8.13
C HIS A 223 3.20 2.84 7.86
N LEU A 224 2.35 2.90 8.89
CA LEU A 224 0.91 3.14 8.79
C LEU A 224 0.50 4.36 9.62
N ALA A 225 -0.24 5.27 8.99
CA ALA A 225 -0.90 6.40 9.64
C ALA A 225 -2.29 6.63 9.02
N VAL A 226 -3.12 7.42 9.68
CA VAL A 226 -4.46 7.81 9.20
C VAL A 226 -4.68 9.32 9.25
N SER A 227 -5.65 9.81 8.49
CA SER A 227 -6.13 11.21 8.53
C SER A 227 -6.66 11.61 9.92
N PRO A 228 -6.85 12.91 10.20
CA PRO A 228 -7.27 13.36 11.53
C PRO A 228 -8.63 12.84 12.00
N ASP A 229 -9.53 12.52 11.07
CA ASP A 229 -10.81 11.84 11.32
C ASP A 229 -10.64 10.33 11.65
N GLY A 230 -9.43 9.80 11.58
CA GLY A 230 -9.09 8.43 11.93
C GLY A 230 -9.24 7.38 10.81
N PHE A 231 -9.84 7.68 9.66
CA PHE A 231 -10.13 6.61 8.69
C PHE A 231 -10.21 6.96 7.21
N ARG A 232 -10.61 8.18 6.86
CA ARG A 232 -10.89 8.58 5.47
C ARG A 232 -9.66 8.45 4.57
N VAL A 233 -8.47 8.65 5.11
CA VAL A 233 -7.23 8.43 4.36
C VAL A 233 -6.28 7.57 5.19
N VAL A 234 -5.83 6.47 4.59
CA VAL A 234 -4.89 5.51 5.16
C VAL A 234 -3.56 5.66 4.42
N PHE A 235 -2.50 5.91 5.16
CA PHE A 235 -1.17 6.19 4.61
C PHE A 235 -0.21 5.04 4.86
N PHE A 236 0.30 4.44 3.78
CA PHE A 236 1.44 3.54 3.84
C PHE A 236 2.70 4.18 3.26
N GLN A 237 3.81 4.18 4.02
CA GLN A 237 5.13 4.48 3.46
C GLN A 237 5.96 3.23 3.13
N GLY A 238 5.56 2.07 3.68
CA GLY A 238 6.10 0.76 3.31
C GLY A 238 5.28 0.11 2.19
N HIS A 239 5.65 -1.11 1.82
CA HIS A 239 5.06 -1.87 0.71
C HIS A 239 4.47 -3.23 1.15
N PRO A 240 3.47 -3.25 2.05
CA PRO A 240 2.88 -4.49 2.54
C PRO A 240 2.29 -5.38 1.42
N GLU A 241 2.05 -4.82 0.23
CA GLU A 241 1.60 -5.51 -0.98
C GLU A 241 2.68 -6.32 -1.71
N TYR A 242 3.97 -6.09 -1.43
CA TYR A 242 5.05 -6.75 -2.15
C TYR A 242 4.99 -8.28 -2.05
N ASP A 243 5.35 -8.92 -3.15
CA ASP A 243 5.57 -10.36 -3.19
C ASP A 243 6.95 -10.68 -2.58
N ASP A 244 7.13 -11.93 -2.21
CA ASP A 244 8.40 -12.49 -1.75
C ASP A 244 9.56 -12.11 -2.67
N ILE A 245 9.38 -12.13 -4.00
CA ILE A 245 10.42 -11.82 -5.01
C ILE A 245 10.57 -10.33 -5.37
N SER A 246 9.77 -9.43 -4.79
CA SER A 246 9.75 -8.02 -5.24
C SER A 246 11.10 -7.32 -5.02
N LEU A 247 11.69 -7.45 -3.83
CA LEU A 247 13.01 -6.87 -3.53
C LEU A 247 14.14 -7.59 -4.29
N LEU A 248 14.02 -8.89 -4.57
CA LEU A 248 14.95 -9.62 -5.43
C LEU A 248 14.98 -9.04 -6.84
N LYS A 249 13.81 -8.75 -7.43
CA LYS A 249 13.72 -8.12 -8.77
C LYS A 249 14.37 -6.75 -8.79
N GLU A 250 14.18 -5.96 -7.73
CA GLU A 250 14.88 -4.68 -7.61
C GLU A 250 16.40 -4.87 -7.51
N TYR A 251 16.86 -5.81 -6.69
CA TYR A 251 18.28 -6.08 -6.49
C TYR A 251 18.93 -6.53 -7.80
N LYS A 252 18.29 -7.46 -8.52
CA LYS A 252 18.72 -7.89 -9.85
C LYS A 252 18.83 -6.73 -10.82
N ARG A 253 17.87 -5.80 -10.83
CA ARG A 253 17.93 -4.59 -11.67
C ARG A 253 19.15 -3.73 -11.31
N GLU A 254 19.43 -3.51 -10.03
CA GLU A 254 20.61 -2.75 -9.61
C GLU A 254 21.93 -3.45 -10.01
N VAL A 255 21.98 -4.78 -9.95
CA VAL A 255 23.14 -5.55 -10.45
C VAL A 255 23.33 -5.37 -11.95
N LEU A 256 22.25 -5.38 -12.73
CA LEU A 256 22.30 -5.13 -14.17
C LEU A 256 22.74 -3.70 -14.50
N ARG A 257 22.26 -2.71 -13.75
CA ARG A 257 22.72 -1.31 -13.88
C ARG A 257 24.22 -1.20 -13.63
N PHE A 258 24.75 -1.92 -12.63
CA PHE A 258 26.19 -1.98 -12.41
C PHE A 258 26.90 -2.61 -13.60
N TYR A 259 26.44 -3.77 -14.09
CA TYR A 259 27.04 -4.44 -15.24
C TYR A 259 27.07 -3.53 -16.50
N ASN A 260 25.97 -2.81 -16.75
CA ASN A 260 25.83 -1.87 -17.88
C ASN A 260 26.53 -0.52 -17.69
N SER A 261 27.22 -0.29 -16.57
CA SER A 261 27.85 1.00 -16.22
C SER A 261 26.87 2.17 -16.09
N GLU A 262 25.64 1.89 -15.70
CA GLU A 262 24.62 2.89 -15.30
C GLU A 262 24.74 3.27 -13.80
N ARG A 263 25.59 2.54 -13.07
CA ARG A 263 26.09 2.87 -11.74
C ARG A 263 27.54 2.39 -11.59
N ASP A 264 28.29 3.08 -10.73
CA ASP A 264 29.74 2.85 -10.56
C ASP A 264 30.06 1.72 -9.59
N ASP A 265 29.24 1.57 -8.54
CA ASP A 265 29.43 0.61 -7.46
C ASP A 265 28.50 -0.59 -7.59
N TYR A 266 28.94 -1.75 -7.09
CA TYR A 266 28.09 -2.93 -7.00
C TYR A 266 27.05 -2.71 -5.88
N PRO A 267 25.75 -2.98 -6.12
CA PRO A 267 24.71 -2.68 -5.13
C PRO A 267 24.89 -3.43 -3.81
N PRO A 268 24.54 -2.81 -2.67
CA PRO A 268 24.41 -3.54 -1.41
C PRO A 268 23.20 -4.49 -1.46
N TYR A 269 23.09 -5.38 -0.49
CA TYR A 269 21.88 -6.19 -0.30
C TYR A 269 20.74 -5.35 0.29
N PRO A 270 19.47 -5.63 -0.04
CA PRO A 270 18.35 -5.16 0.74
C PRO A 270 18.47 -5.66 2.18
N GLU A 271 18.30 -4.77 3.15
CA GLU A 271 18.47 -5.09 4.56
C GLU A 271 17.45 -6.14 5.03
N HIS A 272 17.90 -7.12 5.81
CA HIS A 272 17.09 -8.19 6.41
C HIS A 272 16.19 -8.98 5.44
N TYR A 273 16.56 -9.07 4.16
CA TYR A 273 15.79 -9.79 3.15
C TYR A 273 16.43 -11.10 2.70
N PHE A 274 17.77 -11.13 2.56
CA PHE A 274 18.50 -12.34 2.17
C PHE A 274 19.13 -13.02 3.39
N ASP A 275 18.87 -14.31 3.55
CA ASP A 275 19.53 -15.16 4.55
C ASP A 275 21.02 -15.40 4.21
N SER A 276 21.73 -16.12 5.08
CA SER A 276 23.16 -16.40 4.87
C SER A 276 23.44 -17.27 3.65
N GLU A 277 22.50 -18.15 3.26
CA GLU A 277 22.66 -19.04 2.12
C GLU A 277 22.54 -18.25 0.81
N VAL A 278 21.52 -17.40 0.70
CA VAL A 278 21.34 -16.49 -0.43
C VAL A 278 22.50 -15.50 -0.53
N GLN A 279 22.97 -14.94 0.59
CA GLN A 279 24.12 -14.03 0.56
C GLN A 279 25.39 -14.69 0.02
N ARG A 280 25.58 -15.99 0.27
CA ARG A 280 26.70 -16.77 -0.29
C ARG A 280 26.54 -16.93 -1.81
N LEU A 281 25.35 -17.36 -2.27
CA LEU A 281 25.06 -17.48 -3.71
C LEU A 281 25.25 -16.14 -4.44
N LEU A 282 24.81 -15.05 -3.84
CA LEU A 282 24.94 -13.71 -4.39
C LEU A 282 26.37 -13.17 -4.36
N ALA A 283 27.19 -13.58 -3.38
CA ALA A 283 28.61 -13.23 -3.36
C ALA A 283 29.36 -13.88 -4.54
N ASP A 284 29.10 -15.17 -4.80
CA ASP A 284 29.66 -15.87 -5.95
C ASP A 284 29.19 -15.23 -7.27
N TYR A 285 27.89 -14.91 -7.37
CA TYR A 285 27.35 -14.20 -8.53
C TYR A 285 27.94 -12.79 -8.70
N ALA A 286 28.23 -12.07 -7.60
CA ALA A 286 28.86 -10.76 -7.65
C ALA A 286 30.26 -10.81 -8.25
N GLU A 287 31.07 -11.80 -7.90
CA GLU A 287 32.40 -11.98 -8.49
C GLU A 287 32.31 -12.32 -9.98
N HIS A 288 31.33 -13.15 -10.37
CA HIS A 288 31.03 -13.39 -11.78
C HIS A 288 30.66 -12.12 -12.53
N VAL A 289 29.74 -11.31 -11.99
CA VAL A 289 29.32 -10.04 -12.62
C VAL A 289 30.50 -9.08 -12.79
N LYS A 290 31.36 -8.94 -11.76
CA LYS A 290 32.54 -8.07 -11.82
C LYS A 290 33.55 -8.56 -12.86
N ALA A 291 33.80 -9.86 -12.93
CA ALA A 291 34.68 -10.46 -13.93
C ALA A 291 34.11 -10.28 -15.35
N ALA A 292 32.82 -10.53 -15.55
CA ALA A 292 32.14 -10.36 -16.84
C ALA A 292 32.21 -8.89 -17.30
N LYS A 293 31.94 -7.93 -16.41
CA LYS A 293 32.06 -6.48 -16.70
C LYS A 293 33.50 -6.10 -17.08
N ARG A 294 34.50 -6.55 -16.32
CA ARG A 294 35.93 -6.25 -16.59
C ARG A 294 36.40 -6.83 -17.92
N ASP A 295 35.99 -8.05 -18.22
CA ASP A 295 36.48 -8.83 -19.37
C ASP A 295 35.60 -8.63 -20.63
N GLY A 296 34.53 -7.84 -20.54
CA GLY A 296 33.60 -7.59 -21.66
C GLY A 296 32.80 -8.83 -22.10
N ARG A 297 32.52 -9.76 -21.19
CA ARG A 297 31.81 -11.02 -21.48
C ARG A 297 30.33 -10.91 -21.18
N THR A 298 29.52 -11.67 -21.92
CA THR A 298 28.08 -11.82 -21.64
C THR A 298 27.85 -12.29 -20.20
N LEU A 299 26.93 -11.62 -19.51
CA LEU A 299 26.53 -11.96 -18.17
C LEU A 299 25.63 -13.22 -18.16
N GLU A 300 25.93 -14.15 -17.26
CA GLU A 300 25.06 -15.31 -17.02
C GLU A 300 23.86 -14.92 -16.14
N ALA A 301 22.76 -15.65 -16.28
CA ALA A 301 21.57 -15.40 -15.49
C ALA A 301 21.84 -15.57 -13.99
N MET A 302 21.23 -14.70 -13.18
CA MET A 302 21.22 -14.85 -11.72
C MET A 302 20.55 -16.19 -11.36
N PRO A 303 21.05 -16.93 -10.35
CA PRO A 303 20.48 -18.22 -9.94
C PRO A 303 19.16 -18.04 -9.14
N GLU A 304 18.17 -17.36 -9.74
CA GLU A 304 16.91 -16.97 -9.07
C GLU A 304 16.18 -18.15 -8.46
N ASN A 305 16.13 -19.32 -9.12
CA ASN A 305 15.44 -20.49 -8.58
C ASN A 305 16.05 -20.98 -7.26
N GLN A 306 17.37 -20.91 -7.12
CA GLN A 306 18.05 -21.29 -5.87
C GLN A 306 17.85 -20.22 -4.79
N ILE A 307 17.70 -18.95 -5.19
CA ILE A 307 17.45 -17.86 -4.25
C ILE A 307 16.02 -17.91 -3.70
N ILE A 308 15.04 -18.14 -4.57
CA ILE A 308 13.60 -18.08 -4.24
C ILE A 308 13.24 -19.10 -3.16
N GLU A 309 13.86 -20.29 -3.15
CA GLU A 309 13.62 -21.34 -2.13
C GLU A 309 13.97 -20.90 -0.70
N HIS A 310 14.74 -19.82 -0.56
CA HIS A 310 15.22 -19.28 0.72
C HIS A 310 14.59 -17.93 1.08
N LEU A 311 13.69 -17.40 0.26
CA LEU A 311 13.04 -16.11 0.55
C LEU A 311 11.88 -16.30 1.53
N ASP A 312 11.97 -15.63 2.68
CA ASP A 312 10.89 -15.57 3.64
C ASP A 312 9.91 -14.44 3.32
N ILE A 313 8.63 -14.67 3.66
CA ILE A 313 7.62 -13.62 3.68
C ILE A 313 7.06 -13.42 5.08
N THR A 314 7.56 -12.38 5.77
CA THR A 314 7.23 -12.10 7.17
C THR A 314 6.17 -11.00 7.34
N TRP A 315 5.67 -10.42 6.24
CA TRP A 315 4.73 -9.28 6.26
C TRP A 315 3.32 -9.61 5.76
N ARG A 316 3.14 -10.72 5.04
CA ARG A 316 1.90 -11.00 4.28
C ARG A 316 0.65 -11.11 5.16
N ASP A 317 0.75 -11.79 6.30
CA ASP A 317 -0.43 -12.03 7.13
C ASP A 317 -0.89 -10.76 7.85
N SER A 318 0.05 -9.94 8.33
CA SER A 318 -0.26 -8.61 8.87
C SER A 318 -0.82 -7.68 7.80
N ALA A 319 -0.29 -7.71 6.56
CA ALA A 319 -0.85 -6.96 5.44
C ALA A 319 -2.30 -7.35 5.16
N LYS A 320 -2.59 -8.66 5.06
CA LYS A 320 -3.97 -9.15 4.86
C LYS A 320 -4.90 -8.72 6.00
N ALA A 321 -4.44 -8.79 7.24
CA ALA A 321 -5.25 -8.40 8.39
C ALA A 321 -5.60 -6.90 8.36
N VAL A 322 -4.64 -6.02 8.06
CA VAL A 322 -4.89 -4.57 7.93
C VAL A 322 -5.85 -4.28 6.77
N PHE A 323 -5.67 -4.91 5.61
CA PHE A 323 -6.60 -4.75 4.47
C PHE A 323 -8.01 -5.26 4.78
N ASN A 324 -8.10 -6.39 5.49
CA ASN A 324 -9.39 -6.95 5.92
C ASN A 324 -10.09 -6.03 6.92
N ASN A 325 -9.34 -5.44 7.87
CA ASN A 325 -9.89 -4.47 8.81
C ASN A 325 -10.33 -3.19 8.07
N TRP A 326 -9.52 -2.69 7.15
CA TRP A 326 -9.85 -1.51 6.34
C TRP A 326 -11.12 -1.70 5.53
N LEU A 327 -11.19 -2.73 4.68
CA LEU A 327 -12.39 -2.99 3.87
C LEU A 327 -13.59 -3.41 4.71
N GLY A 328 -13.37 -4.10 5.84
CA GLY A 328 -14.40 -4.40 6.82
C GLY A 328 -15.04 -3.13 7.37
N LYS A 329 -14.23 -2.11 7.73
CA LYS A 329 -14.76 -0.82 8.17
C LYS A 329 -15.42 -0.02 7.06
N VAL A 330 -14.86 0.00 5.85
CA VAL A 330 -15.54 0.61 4.68
C VAL A 330 -16.93 0.02 4.51
N TYR A 331 -17.05 -1.30 4.54
CA TYR A 331 -18.31 -2.00 4.39
C TYR A 331 -19.38 -1.58 5.43
N GLN A 332 -18.96 -1.26 6.65
CA GLN A 332 -19.88 -0.92 7.73
C GLN A 332 -20.42 0.51 7.69
N ILE A 333 -19.78 1.41 6.97
CA ILE A 333 -20.06 2.85 7.04
C ILE A 333 -20.35 3.48 5.68
N THR A 334 -20.00 2.82 4.57
CA THR A 334 -20.22 3.33 3.22
C THR A 334 -21.71 3.40 2.88
N ASN A 335 -22.11 4.39 2.08
CA ASN A 335 -23.49 4.53 1.61
C ASN A 335 -23.88 3.38 0.67
N GLU A 336 -25.14 3.00 0.55
CA GLU A 336 -25.57 2.06 -0.49
C GLU A 336 -25.35 2.60 -1.91
N ASP A 337 -25.54 3.91 -2.10
CA ASP A 337 -25.16 4.61 -3.30
C ASP A 337 -23.66 4.93 -3.27
N ARG A 338 -22.86 4.15 -3.98
CA ARG A 338 -21.38 4.30 -4.06
C ARG A 338 -20.89 5.66 -4.60
N ARG A 339 -21.78 6.59 -4.97
CA ARG A 339 -21.46 7.99 -5.29
C ARG A 339 -21.42 8.89 -4.05
N LEU A 340 -21.89 8.39 -2.92
CA LEU A 340 -21.87 9.06 -1.63
C LEU A 340 -20.92 8.30 -0.70
N PRO A 341 -20.07 9.00 0.07
CA PRO A 341 -19.04 8.34 0.88
C PRO A 341 -19.63 7.59 2.09
N PHE A 342 -20.68 8.12 2.73
CA PHE A 342 -21.17 7.58 4.00
C PHE A 342 -22.68 7.44 4.05
N MET A 343 -23.16 6.51 4.87
CA MET A 343 -24.56 6.48 5.31
C MET A 343 -24.92 7.77 6.08
N ASP A 344 -26.20 8.12 6.09
CA ASP A 344 -26.69 9.41 6.62
C ASP A 344 -26.42 9.62 8.13
N ASP A 345 -26.20 8.55 8.88
CA ASP A 345 -25.96 8.55 10.33
C ASP A 345 -24.48 8.59 10.73
N ILE A 346 -23.56 8.55 9.76
CA ILE A 346 -22.12 8.55 10.01
C ILE A 346 -21.59 9.99 9.99
N ASP A 347 -20.88 10.40 11.04
CA ASP A 347 -20.16 11.67 11.10
C ASP A 347 -18.92 11.62 10.19
N PRO A 348 -18.82 12.43 9.12
CA PRO A 348 -17.65 12.43 8.24
C PRO A 348 -16.35 12.87 8.91
N ASP A 349 -16.42 13.59 10.04
CA ASP A 349 -15.27 14.06 10.82
C ASP A 349 -14.85 13.06 11.91
N ASN A 350 -15.70 12.06 12.22
CA ASN A 350 -15.38 10.92 13.09
C ASN A 350 -16.10 9.64 12.61
N PRO A 351 -15.76 9.11 11.42
CA PRO A 351 -16.51 8.03 10.76
C PRO A 351 -16.49 6.68 11.51
N LEU A 352 -15.58 6.53 12.47
CA LEU A 352 -15.44 5.31 13.28
C LEU A 352 -15.86 5.49 14.75
N ASP A 353 -16.34 6.68 15.14
CA ASP A 353 -16.72 7.02 16.52
C ASP A 353 -15.60 6.70 17.54
N LEU A 354 -14.37 7.13 17.24
CA LEU A 354 -13.16 6.87 18.05
C LEU A 354 -12.96 7.86 19.21
#